data_AF-A0A8T7FRQ5-F1
#
_entry.id   AF-A0A8T7FRQ5-F1
#
_cell.length_a   1.000
_cell.length_b   1.000
_cell.length_c   1.000
_cell.angle_alpha   90.00
_cell.angle_beta   90.00
_cell.angle_gamma   90.00
#
_symmetry.space_group_name_H-M   'P 1'
#
loop_
_entity.id
_entity.type
_entity.pdbx_description
1 polymer ?
#
loop_
_entity_poly.entity_id
_entity_poly.type
_entity_poly.pdbx_seq_one_letter_code
_entity_poly.pdbx_strand_id
1 'polypeptide(L)'
;MNRTLRGILVRGHQVASRPSRDYPYSTLEKQKPFFKRLGLDLYEYFNGTLNISIAPLTFEMSAPEITFERVQWTDLHPPETFSFSRCKVVFNGKEYPGWVYYPHPETKRSHFQNPSLIEVITQEIPAIPYGDGLELEINAREIAIKDG
;
A
#
# COMPACT_ATOMS: atom_id res chain seq x y z
N MET A 1 12.03 10.96 -10.42
CA MET A 1 11.63 10.75 -11.83
C MET A 1 10.42 9.86 -11.74
N ASN A 2 9.29 10.33 -12.26
CA ASN A 2 8.04 9.61 -12.07
C ASN A 2 7.79 8.67 -13.25
N ARG A 3 7.18 7.51 -12.97
CA ARG A 3 6.78 6.52 -13.98
C ARG A 3 5.30 6.22 -13.79
N THR A 4 4.54 6.25 -14.88
CA THR A 4 3.14 5.87 -14.89
C THR A 4 2.99 4.41 -15.32
N LEU A 5 2.19 3.67 -14.56
CA LEU A 5 1.85 2.28 -14.80
C LEU A 5 0.35 2.17 -15.00
N ARG A 6 -0.08 1.28 -15.90
CA ARG A 6 -1.47 0.84 -15.93
C ARG A 6 -1.65 -0.30 -14.94
N GLY A 7 -2.72 -0.25 -14.17
CA GLY A 7 -3.06 -1.29 -13.22
C GLY A 7 -4.56 -1.57 -13.20
N ILE A 8 -4.92 -2.69 -12.58
CA ILE A 8 -6.30 -3.10 -12.39
C ILE A 8 -6.58 -3.10 -10.88
N LEU A 9 -7.66 -2.45 -10.45
CA LEU A 9 -8.09 -2.53 -9.07
C LEU A 9 -8.62 -3.94 -8.78
N VAL A 10 -7.96 -4.66 -7.88
CA VAL A 10 -8.34 -6.02 -7.50
C VAL A 10 -8.79 -6.09 -6.04
N ARG A 11 -9.53 -7.14 -5.71
CA ARG A 11 -9.95 -7.40 -4.33
C ARG A 11 -8.79 -8.03 -3.55
N GLY A 12 -8.30 -7.34 -2.53
CA GLY A 12 -7.37 -7.91 -1.54
C GLY A 12 -8.09 -8.69 -0.43
N HIS A 13 -7.35 -9.07 0.62
CA HIS A 13 -7.91 -9.76 1.80
C HIS A 13 -8.76 -8.85 2.72
N GLN A 14 -8.74 -7.53 2.46
CA GLN A 14 -9.50 -6.50 3.19
C GLN A 14 -9.10 -6.37 4.68
N VAL A 15 -7.96 -6.94 5.08
CA VAL A 15 -7.41 -6.87 6.45
C VAL A 15 -7.06 -5.44 6.86
N ALA A 16 -6.59 -4.62 5.90
CA ALA A 16 -6.30 -3.21 6.14
C ALA A 16 -7.54 -2.38 6.47
N SER A 17 -8.72 -2.74 5.95
CA SER A 17 -9.93 -1.92 6.07
C SER A 17 -10.97 -2.41 7.06
N ARG A 18 -10.87 -3.65 7.54
CA ARG A 18 -11.84 -4.24 8.46
C ARG A 18 -11.25 -5.40 9.27
N PRO A 19 -11.91 -5.80 10.37
CA PRO A 19 -11.59 -7.03 11.08
C PRO A 19 -11.54 -8.25 10.16
N SER A 20 -10.67 -9.20 10.50
CA SER A 20 -10.49 -10.48 9.85
C SER A 20 -10.36 -11.60 10.90
N ARG A 21 -10.19 -12.85 10.44
CA ARG A 21 -9.90 -13.97 11.34
C ARG A 21 -8.60 -13.77 12.13
N ASP A 22 -7.61 -13.13 11.52
CA ASP A 22 -6.26 -13.00 12.09
C ASP A 22 -6.13 -11.71 12.92
N TYR A 23 -6.98 -10.72 12.67
CA TYR A 23 -6.99 -9.43 13.37
C TYR A 23 -8.42 -9.02 13.74
N PRO A 24 -8.76 -8.80 15.03
CA PRO A 24 -10.11 -8.40 15.44
C PRO A 24 -10.46 -6.94 15.11
N TYR A 25 -9.62 -6.25 14.32
CA TYR A 25 -9.71 -4.83 13.96
C TYR A 25 -9.14 -4.58 12.56
N SER A 26 -9.35 -3.38 12.00
CA SER A 26 -8.59 -2.91 10.83
C SER A 26 -7.11 -2.75 11.21
N THR A 27 -6.21 -3.35 10.43
CA THR A 27 -4.77 -3.22 10.73
C THR A 27 -4.29 -1.80 10.48
N LEU A 28 -4.76 -1.14 9.41
CA LEU A 28 -4.34 0.22 9.12
C LEU A 28 -4.82 1.21 10.20
N GLU A 29 -6.03 1.03 10.73
CA GLU A 29 -6.54 1.82 11.86
C GLU A 29 -5.62 1.72 13.07
N LYS A 30 -5.15 0.50 13.39
CA LYS A 30 -4.21 0.27 14.50
C LYS A 30 -2.81 0.78 14.24
N GLN A 31 -2.35 0.78 12.98
CA GLN A 31 -1.03 1.24 12.60
C GLN A 31 -0.92 2.77 12.52
N LYS A 32 -2.00 3.47 12.09
CA LYS A 32 -2.04 4.94 11.93
C LYS A 32 -1.49 5.74 13.13
N PRO A 33 -1.85 5.45 14.39
CA PRO A 33 -1.26 6.14 15.56
C PRO A 33 0.27 6.03 15.64
N PHE A 34 0.83 4.88 15.27
CA PHE A 34 2.28 4.64 15.30
C PHE A 34 2.96 5.40 14.18
N PHE A 35 2.44 5.32 12.95
CA PHE A 35 2.98 6.07 11.82
C PHE A 35 2.95 7.58 12.05
N LYS A 36 1.86 8.10 12.63
CA LYS A 36 1.75 9.52 12.99
C LYS A 36 2.82 9.94 13.99
N ARG A 37 3.05 9.15 15.03
CA ARG A 37 4.11 9.42 16.02
C ARG A 37 5.51 9.36 15.41
N LEU A 38 5.69 8.55 14.37
CA LEU A 38 6.96 8.41 13.64
C LEU A 38 7.14 9.45 12.52
N GLY A 39 6.17 10.33 12.29
CA GLY A 39 6.28 11.46 11.35
C GLY A 39 5.45 11.35 10.07
N LEU A 40 4.62 10.31 9.92
CA LEU A 40 3.71 10.15 8.77
C LEU A 40 2.25 10.16 9.23
N ASP A 41 1.56 11.28 9.03
CA ASP A 41 0.13 11.39 9.33
C ASP A 41 -0.71 10.87 8.16
N LEU A 42 -1.48 9.79 8.40
CA LEU A 42 -2.35 9.17 7.41
C LEU A 42 -3.86 9.33 7.73
N TYR A 43 -4.23 10.19 8.69
CA TYR A 43 -5.62 10.32 9.13
C TYR A 43 -6.54 10.94 8.06
N GLU A 44 -5.99 11.74 7.14
CA GLU A 44 -6.75 12.31 6.01
C GLU A 44 -7.04 11.29 4.88
N TYR A 45 -6.41 10.11 4.91
CA TYR A 45 -6.61 9.06 3.92
C TYR A 45 -7.65 8.03 4.37
N PHE A 46 -8.27 7.36 3.38
CA PHE A 46 -9.21 6.28 3.63
C PHE A 46 -8.59 5.19 4.51
N ASN A 47 -9.41 4.58 5.36
CA ASN A 47 -8.95 3.52 6.26
C ASN A 47 -8.93 2.16 5.52
N GLY A 48 -8.03 2.03 4.56
CA GLY A 48 -7.79 0.81 3.79
C GLY A 48 -6.72 1.01 2.72
N THR A 49 -6.43 -0.05 1.99
CA THR A 49 -5.51 -0.03 0.83
C THR A 49 -6.27 -0.35 -0.45
N LEU A 50 -5.98 0.40 -1.52
CA LEU A 50 -6.27 -0.03 -2.87
C LEU A 50 -5.24 -1.08 -3.26
N ASN A 51 -5.72 -2.23 -3.72
CA ASN A 51 -4.86 -3.31 -4.19
C ASN A 51 -4.81 -3.23 -5.71
N ILE A 52 -3.69 -2.77 -6.27
CA ILE A 52 -3.53 -2.49 -7.69
C ILE A 52 -2.63 -3.58 -8.29
N SER A 53 -3.19 -4.39 -9.17
CA SER A 53 -2.41 -5.36 -9.93
C SER A 53 -1.75 -4.67 -11.12
N ILE A 54 -0.43 -4.82 -11.25
CA ILE A 54 0.36 -4.35 -12.40
C ILE A 54 0.82 -5.50 -13.30
N ALA A 55 0.25 -6.71 -13.13
CA ALA A 55 0.63 -7.89 -13.90
C ALA A 55 0.56 -7.62 -15.42
N PRO A 56 1.50 -8.18 -16.21
CA PRO A 56 2.53 -9.14 -15.82
C PRO A 56 3.79 -8.50 -15.19
N LEU A 57 3.82 -7.19 -14.97
CA LEU A 57 4.96 -6.54 -14.34
C LEU A 57 5.03 -6.89 -12.86
N THR A 58 6.24 -6.83 -12.31
CA THR A 58 6.51 -6.93 -10.88
C THR A 58 7.17 -5.65 -10.39
N PHE A 59 7.14 -5.41 -9.08
CA PHE A 59 7.81 -4.28 -8.45
C PHE A 59 8.73 -4.70 -7.31
N GLU A 60 9.72 -3.84 -7.05
CA GLU A 60 10.62 -3.93 -5.90
C GLU A 60 10.72 -2.55 -5.25
N MET A 61 10.55 -2.49 -3.93
CA MET A 61 10.74 -1.27 -3.14
C MET A 61 12.25 -1.11 -2.86
N SER A 62 12.94 -0.28 -3.65
CA SER A 62 14.41 -0.17 -3.63
C SER A 62 14.92 0.95 -2.73
N ALA A 63 14.29 2.12 -2.75
CA ALA A 63 14.76 3.30 -2.01
C ALA A 63 13.59 4.17 -1.55
N PRO A 64 12.72 3.68 -0.65
CA PRO A 64 11.53 4.41 -0.20
C PRO A 64 11.86 5.75 0.45
N GLU A 65 10.96 6.73 0.31
CA GLU A 65 11.05 8.02 1.02
C GLU A 65 11.07 7.84 2.55
N ILE A 66 10.27 6.92 3.07
CA ILE A 66 10.15 6.66 4.50
C ILE A 66 10.21 5.15 4.77
N THR A 67 11.01 4.75 5.75
CA THR A 67 10.99 3.39 6.31
C THR A 67 10.88 3.47 7.82
N PHE A 68 9.88 2.78 8.38
CA PHE A 68 9.73 2.55 9.80
C PHE A 68 10.10 1.10 10.11
N GLU A 69 11.23 0.90 10.76
CA GLU A 69 11.70 -0.44 11.11
C GLU A 69 11.05 -0.96 12.39
N ARG A 70 10.66 -2.23 12.38
CA ARG A 70 10.24 -2.99 13.57
C ARG A 70 9.20 -2.25 14.42
N VAL A 71 8.15 -1.76 13.79
CA VAL A 71 7.02 -1.09 14.45
C VAL A 71 6.18 -2.13 15.19
N GLN A 72 6.15 -2.03 16.52
CA GLN A 72 5.31 -2.86 17.37
C GLN A 72 3.90 -2.26 17.48
N TRP A 73 3.08 -2.46 16.45
CA TRP A 73 1.72 -1.90 16.39
C TRP A 73 0.65 -2.81 17.00
N THR A 74 1.01 -4.05 17.35
CA THR A 74 0.13 -5.05 17.98
C THR A 74 0.95 -6.05 18.79
N ASP A 75 0.30 -6.72 19.75
CA ASP A 75 0.87 -7.82 20.53
C ASP A 75 0.61 -9.19 19.88
N LEU A 76 -0.09 -9.23 18.74
CA LEU A 76 -0.44 -10.48 18.08
C LEU A 76 0.75 -11.15 17.41
N HIS A 77 1.80 -10.41 17.03
CA HIS A 77 2.97 -10.92 16.32
C HIS A 77 4.21 -10.04 16.57
N PRO A 78 5.41 -10.49 16.17
CA PRO A 78 6.60 -9.65 16.26
C PRO A 78 6.46 -8.34 15.48
N PRO A 79 7.25 -7.30 15.82
CA PRO A 79 7.20 -6.02 15.12
C PRO A 79 7.50 -6.13 13.63
N GLU A 80 6.83 -5.30 12.83
CA GLU A 80 6.91 -5.32 11.36
C GLU A 80 7.58 -4.05 10.81
N THR A 81 8.25 -4.16 9.67
CA THR A 81 8.84 -3.02 8.96
C THR A 81 7.90 -2.55 7.86
N PHE A 82 7.76 -1.23 7.73
CA PHE A 82 6.91 -0.58 6.74
C PHE A 82 7.69 0.45 5.96
N SER A 83 7.56 0.42 4.63
CA SER A 83 8.10 1.46 3.76
C SER A 83 6.99 2.19 3.00
N PHE A 84 7.22 3.46 2.75
CA PHE A 84 6.30 4.35 2.08
C PHE A 84 7.03 5.11 0.98
N SER A 85 6.39 5.18 -0.19
CA SER A 85 6.84 5.97 -1.32
C SER A 85 5.67 6.77 -1.86
N ARG A 86 5.88 8.06 -2.18
CA ARG A 86 4.83 8.91 -2.74
C ARG A 86 4.33 8.35 -4.06
N CYS A 87 3.02 8.37 -4.24
CA CYS A 87 2.41 8.02 -5.51
C CYS A 87 1.17 8.88 -5.78
N LYS A 88 0.62 8.69 -6.98
CA LYS A 88 -0.64 9.28 -7.39
C LYS A 88 -1.44 8.25 -8.17
N VAL A 89 -2.69 8.05 -7.78
CA VAL A 89 -3.65 7.25 -8.54
C VAL A 89 -4.42 8.19 -9.47
N VAL A 90 -4.55 7.82 -10.73
CA VAL A 90 -5.36 8.55 -11.71
C VAL A 90 -6.50 7.64 -12.16
N PHE A 91 -7.73 8.10 -11.93
CA PHE A 91 -8.95 7.37 -12.31
C PHE A 91 -9.98 8.36 -12.88
N ASN A 92 -10.52 8.06 -14.06
CA ASN A 92 -11.46 8.93 -14.78
C ASN A 92 -10.99 10.40 -14.89
N GLY A 93 -9.69 10.60 -15.16
CA GLY A 93 -9.07 11.92 -15.31
C GLY A 93 -8.91 12.71 -14.01
N LYS A 94 -9.25 12.12 -12.85
CA LYS A 94 -9.02 12.72 -11.53
C LYS A 94 -7.79 12.12 -10.87
N GLU A 95 -7.04 12.97 -10.20
CA GLU A 95 -5.81 12.62 -9.50
C GLU A 95 -6.06 12.47 -7.99
N TYR A 96 -5.52 11.41 -7.41
CA TYR A 96 -5.61 11.10 -5.99
C TYR A 96 -4.19 10.88 -5.45
N PRO A 97 -3.59 11.89 -4.78
CA PRO A 97 -2.30 11.73 -4.12
C PRO A 97 -2.36 10.64 -3.05
N GLY A 98 -1.28 9.90 -2.88
CA GLY A 98 -1.24 8.81 -1.91
C GLY A 98 0.17 8.31 -1.63
N TRP A 99 0.20 7.15 -1.01
CA TRP A 99 1.41 6.44 -0.62
C TRP A 99 1.32 5.00 -1.08
N VAL A 100 2.34 4.51 -1.78
CA VAL A 100 2.59 3.07 -1.84
C VAL A 100 2.92 2.63 -0.42
N TYR A 101 2.13 1.71 0.10
CA TYR A 101 2.27 1.14 1.43
C TYR A 101 2.89 -0.26 1.30
N TYR A 102 4.10 -0.42 1.79
CA TYR A 102 4.87 -1.66 1.65
C TYR A 102 5.20 -2.27 3.01
N PRO A 103 4.38 -3.22 3.51
CA PRO A 103 4.76 -4.06 4.64
C PRO A 103 5.78 -5.11 4.19
N HIS A 104 6.98 -5.11 4.79
CA HIS A 104 8.09 -5.97 4.39
C HIS A 104 7.82 -7.46 4.71
N PRO A 105 7.82 -8.37 3.70
CA PRO A 105 7.51 -9.79 3.87
C PRO A 105 8.42 -10.53 4.86
N GLU A 106 9.67 -10.08 5.03
CA GLU A 106 10.67 -10.66 5.92
C GLU A 106 10.27 -10.55 7.39
N THR A 107 9.46 -9.53 7.70
CA THR A 107 9.01 -9.25 9.08
C THR A 107 7.55 -9.64 9.32
N LYS A 108 6.81 -9.99 8.27
CA LYS A 108 5.38 -10.33 8.31
C LYS A 108 5.18 -11.79 8.69
N ARG A 109 4.10 -12.08 9.45
CA ARG A 109 3.68 -13.46 9.76
C ARG A 109 3.37 -14.30 8.51
N SER A 110 2.83 -13.67 7.48
CA SER A 110 2.56 -14.31 6.19
C SER A 110 3.64 -13.89 5.20
N HIS A 111 4.48 -14.84 4.78
CA HIS A 111 5.56 -14.60 3.84
C HIS A 111 5.12 -14.55 2.38
N PHE A 112 3.82 -14.66 2.09
CA PHE A 112 3.32 -14.57 0.72
C PHE A 112 3.04 -13.11 0.34
N GLN A 113 3.84 -12.58 -0.58
CA GLN A 113 3.59 -11.33 -1.28
C GLN A 113 3.42 -11.61 -2.77
N ASN A 114 2.34 -11.12 -3.38
CA ASN A 114 2.22 -11.12 -4.83
C ASN A 114 3.09 -9.96 -5.36
N PRO A 115 4.18 -10.24 -6.13
CA PRO A 115 5.13 -9.21 -6.57
C PRO A 115 4.55 -8.27 -7.63
N SER A 116 3.36 -8.57 -8.16
CA SER A 116 2.61 -7.70 -9.08
C SER A 116 1.52 -6.88 -8.37
N LEU A 117 1.38 -6.97 -7.05
CA LEU A 117 0.31 -6.31 -6.30
C LEU A 117 0.86 -5.14 -5.47
N ILE A 118 0.54 -3.92 -5.90
CA ILE A 118 0.90 -2.71 -5.16
C ILE A 118 -0.26 -2.31 -4.25
N GLU A 119 0.00 -2.18 -2.95
CA GLU A 119 -0.95 -1.61 -2.00
C GLU A 119 -0.77 -0.10 -1.92
N VAL A 120 -1.85 0.67 -2.10
CA VAL A 120 -1.84 2.14 -2.06
C VAL A 120 -2.81 2.66 -1.01
N ILE A 121 -2.33 3.56 -0.15
CA ILE A 121 -3.15 4.36 0.76
C ILE A 121 -3.38 5.72 0.09
N THR A 122 -4.65 6.05 -0.15
CA THR A 122 -5.05 7.32 -0.75
C THR A 122 -6.43 7.74 -0.23
N GLN A 123 -6.94 8.87 -0.70
CA GLN A 123 -8.29 9.32 -0.40
C GLN A 123 -9.33 8.36 -0.99
N GLU A 124 -10.56 8.44 -0.50
CA GLU A 124 -11.65 7.66 -1.09
C GLU A 124 -11.84 8.06 -2.56
N ILE A 125 -11.79 7.08 -3.46
CA ILE A 125 -12.06 7.27 -4.89
C ILE A 125 -13.54 6.92 -5.11
N PRO A 126 -14.41 7.89 -5.42
CA PRO A 126 -15.84 7.63 -5.52
C PRO A 126 -16.16 6.62 -6.62
N ALA A 127 -16.93 5.59 -6.25
CA ALA A 127 -17.55 4.63 -7.16
C ALA A 127 -16.58 3.88 -8.11
N ILE A 128 -15.33 3.64 -7.70
CA ILE A 128 -14.42 2.76 -8.46
C ILE A 128 -14.79 1.28 -8.23
N PRO A 129 -15.15 0.51 -9.27
CA PRO A 129 -15.44 -0.91 -9.13
C PRO A 129 -14.16 -1.76 -9.20
N TYR A 130 -14.19 -2.94 -8.58
CA TYR A 130 -13.15 -3.95 -8.81
C TYR A 130 -13.17 -4.39 -10.29
N GLY A 131 -11.98 -4.59 -10.86
CA GLY A 131 -11.80 -4.93 -12.27
C GLY A 131 -11.54 -3.73 -13.17
N ASP A 132 -11.75 -2.51 -12.69
CA ASP A 132 -11.48 -1.31 -13.48
C ASP A 132 -9.99 -1.01 -13.60
N GLY A 133 -9.64 -0.50 -14.77
CA GLY A 133 -8.32 0.04 -15.07
C GLY A 133 -8.13 1.42 -14.44
N LEU A 134 -6.94 1.63 -13.91
CA LEU A 134 -6.48 2.93 -13.42
C LEU A 134 -5.02 3.13 -13.80
N GLU A 135 -4.53 4.35 -13.67
CA GLU A 135 -3.11 4.65 -13.77
C GLU A 135 -2.53 4.90 -12.38
N LEU A 136 -1.30 4.43 -12.17
CA LEU A 136 -0.54 4.62 -10.95
C LEU A 136 0.79 5.27 -11.32
N GLU A 137 0.98 6.51 -10.86
CA GLU A 137 2.24 7.23 -10.97
C GLU A 137 3.08 6.99 -9.70
N ILE A 138 4.28 6.47 -9.89
CA ILE A 138 5.24 6.14 -8.82
C ILE A 138 6.57 6.88 -9.02
N ASN A 139 7.35 7.02 -7.94
CA ASN A 139 8.74 7.46 -8.07
C ASN A 139 9.65 6.29 -8.50
N ALA A 140 10.12 6.33 -9.74
CA ALA A 140 10.97 5.27 -10.32
C ALA A 140 12.37 5.18 -9.69
N ARG A 141 12.75 6.14 -8.83
CA ARG A 141 13.98 6.02 -8.03
C ARG A 141 13.76 5.19 -6.76
N GLU A 142 12.53 5.10 -6.28
CA GLU A 142 12.16 4.44 -5.04
C GLU A 142 11.56 3.06 -5.29
N ILE A 143 10.89 2.90 -6.42
CA ILE A 143 10.22 1.67 -6.84
C ILE A 143 10.72 1.26 -8.23
N ALA A 144 11.41 0.12 -8.28
CA ALA A 144 11.83 -0.50 -9.52
C ALA A 144 10.69 -1.38 -10.08
N ILE A 145 10.53 -1.38 -11.41
CA ILE A 145 9.53 -2.20 -12.11
C ILE A 145 10.25 -3.10 -13.09
N LYS A 146 9.91 -4.39 -13.07
CA LYS A 146 10.54 -5.45 -13.87
C LYS A 146 9.49 -6.25 -14.62
N ASP A 147 9.90 -6.88 -15.71
CA ASP A 147 9.11 -7.93 -16.35
C ASP A 147 9.03 -9.14 -15.40
N GLY A 148 7.85 -9.75 -15.29
CA GLY A 148 7.58 -10.91 -14.43
C GLY A 148 7.87 -12.25 -15.06
#